data_AF-A0A7Z0NGM4-F1
#
_entry.id   AF-A0A7Z0NGM4-F1
#
_cell.length_a   1.000
_cell.length_b   1.000
_cell.length_c   1.000
_cell.angle_alpha   90.00
_cell.angle_beta   90.00
_cell.angle_gamma   90.00
#
_symmetry.space_group_name_H-M   'P 1'
#
loop_
_entity.id
_entity.type
_entity.pdbx_description
1 polymer ?
#
loop_
_entity_poly.entity_id
_entity_poly.type
_entity_poly.pdbx_seq_one_letter_code
_entity_poly.pdbx_strand_id
1 'polypeptide(L)'
;MKSDNWYWEKTWGNFRAGSVQLRMIWGESEALIDLYTEGAPETASAFMEKLPLTLPVVHVAWSGDMVMGAQPVPLGVTREENLTRLVRPGDLAYDPKYEEITVTYGTAEARLPSGPNTLTVIGSVISGLDQFARWGRARRFEGSGLLRFEKLP
;
A
#
# COMPACT_ATOMS: atom_id res chain seq x y z
N MET A 1 6.30 16.26 -35.02
CA MET A 1 5.17 15.79 -34.19
C MET A 1 5.75 15.36 -32.84
N LYS A 2 5.81 16.28 -31.87
CA LYS A 2 6.43 16.10 -30.53
C LYS A 2 5.48 16.57 -29.41
N SER A 3 4.18 16.40 -29.61
CA SER A 3 3.15 16.92 -28.69
C SER A 3 2.44 15.83 -27.88
N ASP A 4 2.68 14.55 -28.16
CA ASP A 4 1.86 13.47 -27.61
C ASP A 4 2.63 12.58 -26.62
N ASN A 5 3.86 12.89 -26.22
CA ASN A 5 4.59 12.07 -25.23
C ASN A 5 4.51 12.66 -23.81
N TRP A 6 4.49 13.98 -23.68
CA TRP A 6 4.59 14.66 -22.38
C TRP A 6 3.40 14.40 -21.46
N TYR A 7 2.18 14.36 -22.00
CA TYR A 7 0.97 14.08 -21.23
C TYR A 7 0.94 12.62 -20.78
N TRP A 8 1.38 11.68 -21.63
CA TRP A 8 1.41 10.26 -21.30
C TRP A 8 2.52 9.91 -20.31
N GLU A 9 3.73 10.44 -20.47
CA GLU A 9 4.83 10.23 -19.50
C GLU A 9 4.50 10.83 -18.14
N LYS A 10 3.90 12.03 -18.10
CA LYS A 10 3.50 12.69 -16.86
C LYS A 10 2.32 11.99 -16.18
N THR A 11 1.37 11.45 -16.95
CA THR A 11 0.15 10.84 -16.41
C THR A 11 0.32 9.34 -16.11
N TRP A 12 1.19 8.64 -16.85
CA TRP A 12 1.30 7.17 -16.84
C TRP A 12 2.74 6.62 -16.80
N GLY A 13 3.78 7.45 -16.89
CA GLY A 13 5.18 6.97 -16.90
C GLY A 13 5.78 6.76 -15.51
N ASN A 14 5.54 7.70 -14.58
CA ASN A 14 6.30 7.79 -13.32
C ASN A 14 5.48 7.57 -12.04
N PHE A 15 4.26 7.02 -12.13
CA PHE A 15 3.39 6.85 -10.96
C PHE A 15 3.88 5.78 -9.95
N ARG A 16 4.82 4.91 -10.34
CA ARG A 16 5.51 3.96 -9.45
C ARG A 16 7.01 4.27 -9.35
N ALA A 17 7.36 5.54 -9.38
CA ALA A 17 8.73 6.01 -9.24
C ALA A 17 9.00 6.52 -7.82
N GLY A 18 10.19 6.21 -7.32
CA GLY A 18 10.69 6.59 -6.01
C GLY A 18 11.77 5.61 -5.55
N SER A 19 12.52 5.97 -4.52
CA SER A 19 13.68 5.20 -4.06
C SER A 19 13.88 5.18 -2.54
N VAL A 20 12.90 5.70 -1.78
CA VAL A 20 12.97 5.65 -0.32
C VAL A 20 12.54 4.27 0.17
N GLN A 21 13.43 3.60 0.89
CA GLN A 21 13.21 2.27 1.41
C GLN A 21 12.82 2.25 2.88
N LEU A 22 11.93 1.32 3.22
CA LEU A 22 11.49 1.08 4.59
C LEU A 22 11.32 -0.41 4.88
N ARG A 23 11.30 -0.76 6.17
CA ARG A 23 11.04 -2.10 6.66
C ARG A 23 9.58 -2.24 7.05
N MET A 24 8.96 -3.33 6.62
CA MET A 24 7.68 -3.82 7.14
C MET A 24 7.95 -5.11 7.92
N ILE A 25 7.54 -5.13 9.19
CA ILE A 25 7.88 -6.19 10.15
C ILE A 25 6.59 -6.84 10.65
N TRP A 26 6.61 -8.18 10.76
CA TRP A 26 5.56 -8.97 11.41
C TRP A 26 6.18 -10.14 12.18
N GLY A 27 5.94 -10.20 13.49
CA GLY A 27 6.61 -11.18 14.35
C GLY A 27 8.14 -11.08 14.23
N GLU A 28 8.78 -12.18 13.87
CA GLU A 28 10.24 -12.27 13.64
C GLU A 28 10.64 -12.11 12.17
N SER A 29 9.68 -11.83 11.28
CA SER A 29 9.88 -11.71 9.84
C SER A 29 9.76 -10.28 9.35
N GLU A 30 10.31 -10.03 8.16
CA GLU A 30 10.28 -8.71 7.54
C GLU A 30 10.26 -8.74 6.02
N ALA A 31 9.90 -7.58 5.46
CA ALA A 31 9.94 -7.24 4.05
C ALA A 31 10.56 -5.85 3.86
N LEU A 32 11.17 -5.64 2.70
CA LEU A 32 11.59 -4.32 2.24
C LEU A 32 10.53 -3.73 1.32
N ILE A 33 10.26 -2.44 1.48
CA ILE A 33 9.32 -1.68 0.66
C ILE A 33 10.05 -0.51 0.02
N ASP A 34 9.86 -0.33 -1.29
CA ASP A 34 10.21 0.89 -2.02
C ASP A 34 8.98 1.81 -2.07
N LEU A 35 9.11 3.04 -1.54
CA LEU A 35 8.09 4.07 -1.65
C LEU A 35 8.18 4.82 -2.97
N TYR A 36 7.01 5.09 -3.55
CA TYR A 36 6.83 5.88 -4.76
C TYR A 36 6.81 7.38 -4.45
N THR A 37 7.89 7.90 -3.88
CA THR A 37 8.02 9.30 -3.46
C THR A 37 7.93 10.31 -4.60
N GLU A 38 8.04 9.88 -5.86
CA GLU A 38 7.82 10.72 -7.03
C GLU A 38 6.42 10.50 -7.64
N GLY A 39 5.88 9.28 -7.50
CA GLY A 39 4.58 8.90 -8.05
C GLY A 39 3.37 9.26 -7.17
N ALA A 40 3.57 9.32 -5.85
CA ALA A 40 2.58 9.75 -4.86
C ALA A 40 3.27 10.56 -3.73
N PRO A 41 3.90 11.71 -4.07
CA PRO A 41 4.74 12.47 -3.14
C PRO A 41 4.03 12.91 -1.87
N GLU A 42 2.80 13.41 -1.96
CA GLU A 42 2.08 13.93 -0.79
C GLU A 42 1.68 12.79 0.15
N THR A 43 1.14 11.72 -0.42
CA THR A 43 0.69 10.55 0.36
C THR A 43 1.87 9.77 0.94
N ALA A 44 2.95 9.58 0.18
CA ALA A 44 4.17 8.92 0.67
C ALA A 44 4.83 9.75 1.79
N SER A 45 4.89 11.09 1.66
CA SER A 45 5.43 11.96 2.71
C SER A 45 4.60 11.87 3.99
N ALA A 46 3.28 12.00 3.88
CA ALA A 46 2.37 11.92 5.02
C ALA A 46 2.45 10.54 5.72
N PHE A 47 2.59 9.45 4.95
CA PHE A 47 2.83 8.12 5.52
C PHE A 47 4.17 8.05 6.26
N MET A 48 5.26 8.60 5.69
CA MET A 48 6.57 8.61 6.32
C MET A 48 6.62 9.42 7.63
N GLU A 49 5.79 10.47 7.76
CA GLU A 49 5.65 11.25 8.98
C GLU A 49 5.00 10.45 10.13
N LYS A 50 4.26 9.37 9.81
CA LYS A 50 3.70 8.46 10.82
C LYS A 50 4.69 7.40 11.29
N LEU A 51 5.87 7.30 10.69
CA LEU A 51 6.85 6.27 11.05
C LEU A 51 7.60 6.66 12.35
N PRO A 52 7.85 5.69 13.26
CA PRO A 52 7.46 4.29 13.18
C PRO A 52 5.96 4.08 13.42
N LEU A 53 5.32 3.30 12.54
CA LEU A 53 3.88 3.03 12.61
C LEU A 53 3.64 1.58 12.99
N THR A 54 2.94 1.34 14.10
CA THR A 54 2.44 0.02 14.49
C THR A 54 0.95 -0.05 14.19
N LEU A 55 0.54 -1.03 13.38
CA LEU A 55 -0.80 -1.14 12.82
C LEU A 55 -1.35 -2.55 13.01
N PRO A 56 -2.42 -2.74 13.81
CA PRO A 56 -3.24 -3.93 13.77
C PRO A 56 -3.87 -4.05 12.38
N VAL A 57 -3.81 -5.23 11.77
CA VAL A 57 -4.38 -5.49 10.45
C VAL A 57 -5.25 -6.74 10.46
N VAL A 58 -6.20 -6.79 9.54
CA VAL A 58 -7.05 -7.96 9.27
C VAL A 58 -7.02 -8.28 7.78
N HIS A 59 -7.37 -9.52 7.44
CA HIS A 59 -7.61 -9.89 6.06
C HIS A 59 -8.86 -9.16 5.54
N VAL A 60 -8.78 -8.60 4.33
CA VAL A 60 -9.93 -7.92 3.71
C VAL A 60 -11.06 -8.89 3.37
N ALA A 61 -12.32 -8.46 3.46
CA ALA A 61 -13.45 -9.32 3.13
C ALA A 61 -13.76 -9.37 1.62
N TRP A 62 -13.51 -8.28 0.89
CA TRP A 62 -14.07 -8.08 -0.46
C TRP A 62 -13.02 -7.88 -1.56
N SER A 63 -11.75 -7.72 -1.20
CA SER A 63 -10.69 -7.33 -2.12
C SER A 63 -9.68 -8.41 -2.48
N GLY A 64 -9.89 -9.65 -2.05
CA GLY A 64 -8.99 -10.78 -2.37
C GLY A 64 -7.79 -10.86 -1.43
N ASP A 65 -6.61 -11.17 -1.97
CA ASP A 65 -5.38 -11.43 -1.23
C ASP A 65 -4.71 -10.13 -0.75
N MET A 66 -5.31 -9.51 0.26
CA MET A 66 -4.89 -8.23 0.84
C MET A 66 -5.17 -8.20 2.34
N VAL A 67 -4.34 -7.44 3.08
CA VAL A 67 -4.65 -7.04 4.46
C VAL A 67 -4.92 -5.54 4.51
N MET A 68 -5.78 -5.12 5.43
CA MET A 68 -6.09 -3.72 5.71
C MET A 68 -5.89 -3.41 7.19
N GLY A 69 -5.56 -2.16 7.50
CA GLY A 69 -5.59 -1.63 8.85
C GLY A 69 -6.93 -1.90 9.53
N ALA A 70 -6.91 -2.41 10.76
CA ALA A 70 -8.09 -2.58 11.60
C ALA A 70 -8.41 -1.30 12.40
N GLN A 71 -7.69 -0.21 12.13
CA GLN A 71 -7.88 1.13 12.69
C GLN A 71 -7.49 2.17 11.63
N PRO A 72 -8.13 3.35 11.63
CA PRO A 72 -7.79 4.43 10.72
C PRO A 72 -6.41 5.01 11.03
N VAL A 73 -5.71 5.45 9.98
CA VAL A 73 -4.42 6.14 10.00
C VAL A 73 -4.61 7.47 9.25
N PRO A 74 -5.04 8.54 9.94
CA PRO A 74 -5.33 9.81 9.29
C PRO A 74 -4.04 10.46 8.76
N LEU A 75 -3.86 10.42 7.44
CA LEU A 75 -2.74 11.05 6.75
C LEU A 75 -3.00 12.53 6.43
N GLY A 76 -4.26 12.98 6.43
CA GLY A 76 -4.61 14.38 6.15
C GLY A 76 -4.40 14.80 4.69
N VAL A 77 -4.28 13.85 3.77
CA VAL A 77 -4.07 14.10 2.34
C VAL A 77 -5.42 14.28 1.65
N THR A 78 -5.56 15.37 0.91
CA THR A 78 -6.80 15.71 0.19
C THR A 78 -6.71 15.51 -1.31
N ARG A 79 -5.49 15.42 -1.85
CA ARG A 79 -5.24 15.25 -3.27
C ARG A 79 -5.20 13.77 -3.64
N GLU A 80 -5.86 13.42 -4.74
CA GLU A 80 -5.78 12.09 -5.31
C GLU A 80 -4.45 11.90 -6.06
N GLU A 81 -3.70 10.86 -5.68
CA GLU A 81 -2.45 10.45 -6.31
C GLU A 81 -2.52 8.95 -6.59
N ASN A 82 -1.92 8.52 -7.71
CA ASN A 82 -1.69 7.10 -8.05
C ASN A 82 -2.86 6.14 -7.75
N LEU A 83 -4.08 6.57 -8.06
CA LEU A 83 -5.29 5.79 -7.77
C LEU A 83 -5.36 4.57 -8.68
N THR A 84 -5.58 3.41 -8.08
CA THR A 84 -5.87 2.19 -8.83
C THR A 84 -7.01 1.40 -8.19
N ARG A 85 -7.79 0.76 -9.04
CA ARG A 85 -8.69 -0.33 -8.65
C ARG A 85 -8.00 -1.69 -8.71
N LEU A 86 -7.09 -1.85 -9.67
CA LEU A 86 -6.35 -3.09 -9.92
C LEU A 86 -4.98 -2.98 -9.26
N VAL A 87 -4.91 -3.39 -8.01
CA VAL A 87 -3.66 -3.51 -7.26
C VAL A 87 -2.84 -4.70 -7.75
N ARG A 88 -1.54 -4.66 -7.49
CA ARG A 88 -0.58 -5.72 -7.81
C ARG A 88 -0.09 -6.38 -6.51
N PRO A 89 0.30 -7.66 -6.55
CA PRO A 89 1.05 -8.26 -5.45
C PRO A 89 2.25 -7.38 -5.07
N GLY A 90 2.38 -7.08 -3.79
CA GLY A 90 3.38 -6.19 -3.23
C GLY A 90 2.90 -4.76 -2.98
N ASP A 91 1.79 -4.30 -3.57
CA ASP A 91 1.35 -2.91 -3.42
C ASP A 91 1.08 -2.56 -1.94
N LEU A 92 1.76 -1.51 -1.46
CA LEU A 92 1.41 -0.77 -0.27
C LEU A 92 0.54 0.42 -0.71
N ALA A 93 -0.67 0.53 -0.18
CA ALA A 93 -1.62 1.54 -0.61
C ALA A 93 -2.39 2.15 0.57
N TYR A 94 -2.97 3.32 0.33
CA TYR A 94 -3.82 4.06 1.26
C TYR A 94 -5.22 4.23 0.68
N ASP A 95 -6.23 3.95 1.48
CA ASP A 95 -7.62 4.29 1.19
C ASP A 95 -7.96 5.64 1.86
N PRO A 96 -8.11 6.74 1.10
CA PRO A 96 -8.43 8.04 1.69
C PRO A 96 -9.86 8.13 2.23
N LYS A 97 -10.76 7.24 1.83
CA LYS A 97 -12.16 7.25 2.27
C LYS A 97 -12.32 6.66 3.67
N TYR A 98 -11.53 5.65 4.00
CA TYR A 98 -11.56 4.97 5.30
C TYR A 98 -10.32 5.22 6.15
N GLU A 99 -9.35 5.96 5.61
CA GLU A 99 -8.05 6.21 6.21
C GLU A 99 -7.28 4.91 6.49
N GLU A 100 -7.39 3.92 5.60
CA GLU A 100 -6.84 2.59 5.82
C GLU A 100 -5.53 2.39 5.05
N ILE A 101 -4.52 1.82 5.71
CA ILE A 101 -3.33 1.31 5.05
C ILE A 101 -3.59 -0.14 4.64
N THR A 102 -3.26 -0.48 3.40
CA THR A 102 -3.44 -1.82 2.84
C THR A 102 -2.14 -2.35 2.27
N VAL A 103 -1.94 -3.67 2.36
CA VAL A 103 -0.82 -4.36 1.71
C VAL A 103 -1.36 -5.54 0.94
N THR A 104 -1.16 -5.53 -0.37
CA THR A 104 -1.59 -6.59 -1.29
C THR A 104 -0.51 -7.66 -1.36
N TYR A 105 -0.88 -8.93 -1.21
CA TYR A 105 0.08 -10.03 -1.23
C TYR A 105 -0.20 -11.10 -2.29
N GLY A 106 -1.28 -10.95 -3.05
CA GLY A 106 -1.67 -11.89 -4.11
C GLY A 106 -2.67 -11.27 -5.09
N THR A 107 -3.60 -12.07 -5.61
CA THR A 107 -4.63 -11.60 -6.56
C THR A 107 -5.70 -10.80 -5.81
N ALA A 108 -5.84 -9.52 -6.17
CA ALA A 108 -6.72 -8.60 -5.47
C ALA A 108 -7.30 -7.52 -6.39
N GLU A 109 -8.43 -6.95 -5.96
CA GLU A 109 -9.09 -5.80 -6.57
C GLU A 109 -9.68 -4.91 -5.45
N ALA A 110 -9.42 -3.61 -5.49
CA ALA A 110 -10.00 -2.66 -4.53
C ALA A 110 -11.54 -2.63 -4.69
N ARG A 111 -12.25 -3.08 -3.65
CA ARG A 111 -13.68 -3.35 -3.72
C ARG A 111 -14.35 -3.21 -2.35
N LEU A 112 -15.58 -2.73 -2.38
CA LEU A 112 -16.48 -2.63 -1.23
C LEU A 112 -17.70 -3.55 -1.45
N PRO A 113 -18.47 -3.86 -0.40
CA PRO A 113 -19.76 -4.55 -0.58
C PRO A 113 -20.68 -3.85 -1.58
N SER A 114 -20.59 -2.51 -1.65
CA SER A 114 -21.42 -1.65 -2.49
C SER A 114 -20.90 -1.47 -3.92
N GLY A 115 -19.72 -1.96 -4.28
CA GLY A 115 -19.15 -1.79 -5.61
C GLY A 115 -17.64 -1.57 -5.65
N PRO A 116 -17.12 -1.01 -6.76
CA PRO A 116 -15.69 -0.76 -6.90
C PRO A 116 -15.18 0.30 -5.91
N ASN A 117 -13.91 0.19 -5.56
CA ASN A 117 -13.17 1.18 -4.78
C ASN A 117 -11.85 1.52 -5.48
N THR A 118 -11.14 2.53 -5.00
CA THR A 118 -9.82 2.91 -5.49
C THR A 118 -8.88 3.20 -4.33
N LEU A 119 -7.63 2.78 -4.47
CA LEU A 119 -6.58 2.98 -3.46
C LEU A 119 -5.45 3.81 -4.07
N THR A 120 -4.85 4.69 -3.28
CA THR A 120 -3.63 5.41 -3.63
C THR A 120 -2.44 4.50 -3.35
N VAL A 121 -1.79 3.99 -4.40
CA VAL A 121 -0.60 3.15 -4.22
C VAL A 121 0.60 4.05 -3.91
N ILE A 122 1.27 3.79 -2.78
CA ILE A 122 2.39 4.62 -2.30
C ILE A 122 3.71 3.87 -2.26
N GLY A 123 3.72 2.56 -2.48
CA GLY A 123 4.95 1.78 -2.58
C GLY A 123 4.71 0.33 -3.00
N SER A 124 5.79 -0.45 -3.01
CA SER A 124 5.73 -1.89 -3.23
C SER A 124 6.72 -2.63 -2.37
N VAL A 125 6.30 -3.79 -1.88
CA VAL A 125 7.20 -4.81 -1.34
C VAL A 125 8.14 -5.28 -2.45
N ILE A 126 9.44 -5.13 -2.23
CA ILE A 126 10.50 -5.53 -3.16
C ILE A 126 11.29 -6.76 -2.70
N SER A 127 11.15 -7.12 -1.42
CA SER A 127 11.74 -8.34 -0.84
C SER A 127 10.85 -8.86 0.29
N GLY A 128 10.80 -10.18 0.46
CA GLY A 128 10.02 -10.82 1.54
C GLY A 128 8.54 -11.08 1.23
N LEU A 129 8.08 -10.83 -0.01
CA LEU A 129 6.67 -10.96 -0.38
C LEU A 129 6.11 -12.38 -0.16
N ASP A 130 6.87 -13.43 -0.46
CA ASP A 130 6.38 -14.81 -0.26
C ASP A 130 6.11 -15.13 1.22
N GLN A 131 6.99 -14.65 2.10
CA GLN A 131 6.83 -14.81 3.55
C GLN A 131 5.62 -14.00 4.03
N PHE A 132 5.49 -12.77 3.56
CA PHE A 132 4.35 -11.92 3.85
C PHE A 132 3.03 -12.52 3.34
N ALA A 133 3.01 -13.11 2.15
CA ALA A 133 1.82 -13.74 1.58
C ALA A 133 1.37 -14.97 2.38
N ARG A 134 2.31 -15.77 2.90
CA ARG A 134 1.97 -16.87 3.84
C ARG A 134 1.33 -16.32 5.11
N TRP A 135 1.92 -15.28 5.68
CA TRP A 135 1.42 -14.63 6.88
C TRP A 135 0.05 -13.97 6.66
N GLY A 136 -0.13 -13.25 5.55
CA GLY A 136 -1.37 -12.57 5.17
C GLY A 136 -2.53 -13.55 4.97
N ARG A 137 -2.30 -14.67 4.25
CA ARG A 137 -3.33 -15.71 4.08
C ARG A 137 -3.80 -16.31 5.41
N ALA A 138 -2.89 -16.49 6.36
CA ALA A 138 -3.22 -17.04 7.67
C ALA A 138 -4.22 -16.16 8.45
N ARG A 139 -4.19 -14.83 8.26
CA ARG A 139 -5.12 -13.88 8.90
C ARG A 139 -6.60 -14.13 8.57
N ARG A 140 -6.89 -14.83 7.46
CA ARG A 140 -8.26 -15.26 7.14
C ARG A 140 -8.87 -16.16 8.22
N PHE A 141 -8.04 -16.97 8.87
CA PHE A 141 -8.48 -17.96 9.86
C PHE A 141 -8.02 -17.62 11.27
N GLU A 142 -6.85 -17.00 11.40
CA GLU A 142 -6.23 -16.66 12.69
C GLU A 142 -6.64 -15.27 13.21
N GLY A 143 -7.39 -14.49 12.42
CA GLY A 143 -7.87 -13.18 12.83
C GLY A 143 -6.85 -12.07 12.61
N SER A 144 -6.73 -11.14 13.56
CA SER A 144 -5.87 -9.97 13.42
C SER A 144 -4.39 -10.31 13.52
N GLY A 145 -3.56 -9.50 12.85
CA GLY A 145 -2.11 -9.49 12.98
C GLY A 145 -1.60 -8.09 13.30
N LEU A 146 -0.29 -7.98 13.53
CA LEU A 146 0.37 -6.70 13.78
C LEU A 146 1.45 -6.47 12.72
N LEU A 147 1.38 -5.33 12.03
CA LEU A 147 2.46 -4.83 11.19
C LEU A 147 3.15 -3.65 11.86
N ARG A 148 4.46 -3.57 11.68
CA ARG A 148 5.25 -2.40 12.05
C ARG A 148 6.02 -1.90 10.85
N PHE A 149 5.91 -0.61 10.57
CA PHE A 149 6.64 0.07 9.50
C PHE A 149 7.70 0.98 10.10
N GLU A 150 8.93 0.89 9.60
CA GLU A 150 10.08 1.65 10.11
C GLU A 150 10.97 2.13 8.96
N LYS A 151 11.59 3.31 9.11
CA LYS A 151 12.64 3.75 8.20
C LYS A 151 13.82 2.78 8.27
N LEU A 152 14.53 2.62 7.16
CA LEU A 152 15.84 1.99 7.22
C LEU A 152 16.81 2.87 8.05
N PRO A 153 17.74 2.26 8.80
CA PRO A 153 18.77 2.97 9.54
C PRO A 153 19.75 3.72 8.64
#